data_AF-A0A7S3SY18-F1
#
_entry.id   AF-A0A7S3SY18-F1
#
_cell.length_a   1.000
_cell.length_b   1.000
_cell.length_c   1.000
_cell.angle_alpha   90.00
_cell.angle_beta   90.00
_cell.angle_gamma   90.00
#
_symmetry.space_group_name_H-M   'P 1'
#
loop_
_entity.id
_entity.type
_entity.pdbx_description
1 polymer ?
#
loop_
_entity_poly.entity_id
_entity_poly.type
_entity_poly.pdbx_seq_one_letter_code
_entity_poly.pdbx_strand_id
1 'polypeptide(L)'
;SSSSSEGPLMTPMLSVTSTASERSTASETSLKGDSLRDLPVEGNMWRLSRDAEGCRRVQAALDDAPTDDARMLLVQELRGRVWTAMRCPHANHVLQKCFMTMRPSAVQFIIDELVAKGTKSIVKA
;
A
#
# COMPACT_ATOMS: atom_id res chain seq x y z
N SER A 1 -35.91 -46.95 -26.73
CA SER A 1 -35.32 -45.72 -26.16
C SER A 1 -33.96 -46.10 -25.60
N SER A 2 -32.89 -45.89 -26.37
CA SER A 2 -31.96 -44.74 -26.17
C SER A 2 -31.21 -44.92 -24.85
N SER A 3 -29.88 -44.97 -24.75
CA SER A 3 -28.81 -44.53 -25.65
C SER A 3 -27.47 -44.81 -24.94
N SER A 4 -26.42 -45.04 -25.74
CA SER A 4 -25.02 -44.57 -25.57
C SER A 4 -24.29 -44.84 -24.24
N SER A 5 -23.29 -45.72 -24.18
CA SER A 5 -21.90 -45.53 -24.63
C SER A 5 -21.21 -44.32 -23.98
N GLU A 6 -20.38 -44.54 -22.95
CA GLU A 6 -19.29 -43.62 -22.60
C GLU A 6 -18.06 -44.43 -22.17
N GLY A 7 -16.97 -44.25 -22.92
CA GLY A 7 -15.67 -44.87 -22.70
C GLY A 7 -14.82 -44.14 -21.65
N PRO A 8 -13.66 -44.69 -21.28
CA PRO A 8 -12.78 -44.09 -20.28
C PRO A 8 -12.03 -42.88 -20.87
N LEU A 9 -12.32 -41.69 -20.33
CA LEU A 9 -11.63 -40.46 -20.68
C LEU A 9 -10.34 -40.31 -19.87
N MET A 10 -9.23 -40.36 -20.61
CA MET A 10 -8.01 -39.55 -20.49
C MET A 10 -7.57 -39.12 -19.08
N THR A 11 -6.49 -39.74 -18.60
CA THR A 11 -5.56 -39.08 -17.68
C THR A 11 -4.92 -37.87 -18.35
N PRO A 12 -4.69 -36.77 -17.61
CA PRO A 12 -3.56 -35.91 -17.89
C PRO A 12 -2.44 -36.10 -16.88
N MET A 13 -1.26 -36.23 -17.47
CA MET A 13 0.06 -36.29 -16.89
C MET A 13 0.44 -35.02 -16.10
N LEU A 14 1.26 -35.26 -15.07
CA LEU A 14 2.42 -34.48 -14.61
C LEU A 14 2.22 -33.03 -14.13
N SER A 15 2.45 -32.93 -12.82
CA SER A 15 3.16 -31.87 -12.10
C SER A 15 4.09 -31.00 -12.95
N VAL A 16 3.86 -29.69 -12.90
CA VAL A 16 4.94 -28.69 -12.93
C VAL A 16 4.63 -27.65 -11.85
N THR A 17 5.40 -27.72 -10.77
CA THR A 17 5.63 -26.60 -9.86
C THR A 17 6.35 -25.50 -10.63
N SER A 18 5.70 -24.34 -10.80
CA SER A 18 6.38 -23.16 -11.30
C SER A 18 6.21 -22.02 -10.30
N THR A 19 7.13 -22.03 -9.33
CA THR A 19 7.55 -20.85 -8.60
C THR A 19 8.36 -19.98 -9.56
N ALA A 20 7.82 -18.84 -9.97
CA ALA A 20 8.59 -17.74 -10.52
C ALA A 20 8.00 -16.45 -9.94
N SER A 21 8.61 -15.96 -8.87
CA SER A 21 9.75 -15.04 -8.93
C SER A 21 9.26 -13.62 -9.16
N GLU A 22 9.29 -12.90 -8.04
CA GLU A 22 9.17 -11.48 -7.86
C GLU A 22 9.69 -10.68 -9.06
N ARG A 23 8.82 -9.85 -9.63
CA ARG A 23 9.27 -8.65 -10.33
C ARG A 23 8.56 -7.45 -9.72
N SER A 24 9.04 -7.08 -8.53
CA SER A 24 8.93 -5.70 -8.06
C SER A 24 9.72 -4.83 -9.03
N THR A 25 9.06 -4.31 -10.06
CA THR A 25 9.50 -3.07 -10.67
C THR A 25 8.94 -1.94 -9.81
N ALA A 26 9.57 -1.72 -8.66
CA ALA A 26 9.64 -0.37 -8.13
C ALA A 26 10.47 0.41 -9.15
N SER A 27 9.78 1.01 -10.12
CA SER A 27 10.38 2.04 -10.96
C SER A 27 10.73 3.19 -10.03
N GLU A 28 11.98 3.19 -9.54
CA GLU A 28 12.67 4.41 -9.15
C GLU A 28 12.79 5.25 -10.41
N THR A 29 11.73 6.01 -10.70
CA THR A 29 11.83 7.13 -11.62
C THR A 29 12.68 8.17 -10.92
N SER A 30 13.96 8.15 -11.27
CA SER A 30 14.89 9.26 -11.09
C SER A 30 14.32 10.45 -11.87
N LEU A 31 13.52 11.27 -11.18
CA LEU A 31 12.90 12.46 -11.76
C LEU A 31 13.72 13.69 -11.39
N LYS A 32 14.35 14.24 -12.43
CA LYS A 32 14.84 15.62 -12.45
C LYS A 32 13.73 16.56 -11.98
N GLY A 33 13.95 17.24 -10.87
CA GLY A 33 13.60 18.64 -10.65
C GLY A 33 12.16 19.11 -10.84
N ASP A 34 11.13 18.27 -10.69
CA ASP A 34 9.78 18.82 -10.45
C ASP A 34 9.75 19.34 -9.00
N SER A 35 9.59 20.65 -8.85
CA SER A 35 9.49 21.29 -7.54
C SER A 35 8.28 20.70 -6.78
N LEU A 36 8.53 19.81 -5.82
CA LEU A 36 7.51 19.14 -4.99
C LEU A 36 6.59 20.14 -4.26
N ARG A 37 6.98 21.41 -4.18
CA ARG A 37 6.25 22.51 -3.55
C ARG A 37 4.89 22.77 -4.17
N ASP A 38 4.75 22.64 -5.49
CA ASP A 38 3.53 23.01 -6.21
C ASP A 38 2.64 21.81 -6.53
N LEU A 39 3.10 20.59 -6.25
CA LEU A 39 2.33 19.38 -6.54
C LEU A 39 1.10 19.27 -5.64
N PRO A 40 -0.09 18.90 -6.17
CA PRO A 40 -1.26 18.62 -5.34
C PRO A 40 -0.99 17.43 -4.41
N VAL A 41 -1.58 17.45 -3.20
CA VAL A 41 -1.42 16.35 -2.23
C VAL A 41 -2.09 15.07 -2.74
N GLU A 42 -3.31 15.21 -3.27
CA GLU A 42 -4.00 14.12 -3.96
C GLU A 42 -3.20 13.64 -5.17
N GLY A 43 -3.01 12.33 -5.29
CA GLY A 43 -2.21 11.68 -6.32
C GLY A 43 -0.70 11.71 -6.06
N ASN A 44 -0.22 12.44 -5.05
CA ASN A 44 1.20 12.51 -4.68
C ASN A 44 1.45 12.23 -3.19
N MET A 45 0.47 11.68 -2.47
CA MET A 45 0.54 11.47 -1.03
C MET A 45 1.81 10.72 -0.64
N TRP A 46 2.11 9.61 -1.34
CA TRP A 46 3.31 8.82 -1.06
C TRP A 46 4.61 9.59 -1.31
N ARG A 47 4.69 10.34 -2.41
CA ARG A 47 5.90 11.10 -2.79
C ARG A 47 6.15 12.22 -1.79
N LEU A 48 5.11 12.99 -1.47
CA LEU A 48 5.18 14.12 -0.55
C LEU A 48 5.42 13.68 0.89
N SER A 49 4.82 12.57 1.35
CA SER A 49 5.01 12.07 2.72
C SER A 49 6.48 11.78 3.05
N ARG A 50 7.30 11.44 2.05
CA ARG A 50 8.72 11.12 2.20
C ARG A 50 9.65 12.32 2.03
N ASP A 51 9.12 13.47 1.70
CA ASP A 51 9.86 14.72 1.53
C ASP A 51 9.85 15.55 2.81
N ALA A 52 10.93 16.28 3.09
CA ALA A 52 11.06 17.10 4.29
C ALA A 52 10.06 18.27 4.36
N GLU A 53 9.70 18.84 3.20
CA GLU A 53 8.73 19.93 3.10
C GLU A 53 7.33 19.37 2.77
N GLY A 54 7.25 18.40 1.85
CA GLY A 54 6.02 17.75 1.42
C GLY A 54 5.26 17.07 2.57
N CYS A 55 5.97 16.49 3.54
CA CYS A 55 5.37 15.87 4.73
C CYS A 55 4.50 16.87 5.52
N ARG A 56 4.91 18.14 5.61
CA ARG A 56 4.13 19.17 6.30
C ARG A 56 2.84 19.52 5.54
N ARG A 57 2.91 19.56 4.21
CA ARG A 57 1.75 19.81 3.34
C ARG A 57 0.73 18.67 3.43
N VAL A 58 1.20 17.43 3.47
CA VAL A 58 0.36 16.25 3.68
C VAL A 58 -0.34 16.31 5.04
N GLN A 59 0.39 16.64 6.11
CA GLN A 59 -0.21 16.77 7.44
C GLN A 59 -1.26 17.88 7.51
N ALA A 60 -1.01 19.03 6.88
CA ALA A 60 -1.99 20.11 6.78
C ALA A 60 -3.24 19.68 6.00
N ALA A 61 -3.07 19.00 4.86
CA ALA A 61 -4.21 18.49 4.09
C ALA A 61 -5.06 17.47 4.87
N LEU A 62 -4.45 16.66 5.75
CA LEU A 62 -5.19 15.77 6.64
C LEU A 62 -5.97 16.52 7.73
N ASP A 63 -5.43 17.62 8.24
CA ASP A 63 -6.10 18.47 9.23
C ASP A 63 -7.27 19.24 8.58
N ASP A 64 -7.07 19.78 7.37
CA ASP A 64 -8.05 20.59 6.64
C ASP A 64 -9.19 19.75 6.05
N ALA A 65 -8.97 18.46 5.81
CA ALA A 65 -9.98 17.57 5.28
C ALA A 65 -11.19 17.46 6.27
N PRO A 66 -12.42 17.79 5.82
CA PRO A 66 -13.56 17.98 6.70
C PRO A 66 -14.18 16.67 7.20
N THR A 67 -13.95 15.57 6.49
CA THR A 67 -14.53 14.26 6.79
C THR A 67 -13.47 13.17 6.80
N ASP A 68 -13.72 12.11 7.57
CA ASP A 68 -12.87 10.92 7.55
C ASP A 68 -12.80 10.28 6.17
N ASP A 69 -13.87 10.34 5.37
CA ASP A 69 -13.88 9.80 4.01
C ASP A 69 -12.91 10.56 3.10
N ALA A 70 -12.86 11.90 3.21
CA ALA A 70 -11.88 12.72 2.49
C ALA A 70 -10.44 12.39 2.93
N ARG A 71 -10.20 12.22 4.24
CA ARG A 71 -8.90 11.78 4.76
C ARG A 71 -8.54 10.39 4.25
N MET A 72 -9.51 9.46 4.20
CA MET A 72 -9.33 8.11 3.69
C MET A 72 -8.85 8.10 2.24
N LEU A 73 -9.41 8.94 1.37
CA LEU A 73 -8.98 9.05 -0.02
C LEU A 73 -7.49 9.42 -0.13
N LEU A 74 -7.03 10.37 0.70
CA LEU A 74 -5.61 10.75 0.75
C LEU A 74 -4.73 9.60 1.25
N VAL A 75 -5.07 8.99 2.39
CA VAL A 75 -4.21 7.96 3.01
C VAL A 75 -4.26 6.62 2.28
N GLN A 76 -5.24 6.39 1.40
CA GLN A 76 -5.36 5.17 0.62
C GLN A 76 -4.13 4.94 -0.27
N GLU A 77 -3.47 6.00 -0.73
CA GLU A 77 -2.21 5.92 -1.49
C GLU A 77 -1.04 5.34 -0.68
N LEU A 78 -1.12 5.34 0.65
CA LEU A 78 -0.11 4.73 1.53
C LEU A 78 -0.30 3.21 1.68
N ARG A 79 -1.41 2.63 1.19
CA ARG A 79 -1.65 1.19 1.25
C ARG A 79 -0.55 0.41 0.52
N GLY A 80 -0.11 -0.68 1.14
CA GLY A 80 0.99 -1.52 0.67
C GLY A 80 2.37 -0.92 0.92
N ARG A 81 2.45 0.29 1.51
CA ARG A 81 3.69 1.02 1.78
C ARG A 81 3.79 1.46 3.25
N VAL A 82 2.88 1.02 4.12
CA VAL A 82 2.81 1.43 5.52
C VAL A 82 4.10 1.08 6.26
N TRP A 83 4.64 -0.12 6.03
CA TRP A 83 5.90 -0.53 6.65
C TRP A 83 7.09 0.34 6.23
N THR A 84 7.12 0.75 4.96
CA THR A 84 8.16 1.63 4.44
C THR A 84 7.97 3.06 4.96
N ALA A 85 6.73 3.54 5.07
CA ALA A 85 6.40 4.82 5.67
C ALA A 85 6.83 4.90 7.14
N MET A 86 6.62 3.83 7.92
CA MET A 86 7.01 3.75 9.34
C MET A 86 8.52 3.93 9.55
N ARG A 87 9.35 3.46 8.61
CA ARG A 87 10.82 3.55 8.69
C ARG A 87 11.39 4.83 8.08
N CYS A 88 10.56 5.64 7.45
CA CYS A 88 10.97 6.89 6.83
C CYS A 88 10.97 8.02 7.88
N PRO A 89 12.02 8.87 7.92
CA PRO A 89 12.10 9.98 8.88
C PRO A 89 11.01 11.05 8.70
N HIS A 90 10.35 11.09 7.54
CA HIS A 90 9.30 12.07 7.24
C HIS A 90 7.91 11.45 7.21
N ALA A 91 7.76 10.27 6.61
CA ALA A 91 6.44 9.65 6.42
C ALA A 91 5.88 9.02 7.71
N ASN A 92 6.71 8.74 8.70
CA ASN A 92 6.24 8.24 10.01
C ASN A 92 5.38 9.29 10.73
N HIS A 93 5.66 10.58 10.56
CA HIS A 93 4.87 11.67 11.11
C HIS A 93 3.50 11.75 10.44
N VAL A 94 3.42 11.45 9.14
CA VAL A 94 2.14 11.35 8.44
C VAL A 94 1.31 10.18 8.99
N LEU A 95 1.91 9.00 9.22
CA LEU A 95 1.20 7.88 9.83
C LEU A 95 0.67 8.22 11.22
N GLN A 96 1.49 8.86 12.07
CA GLN A 96 1.06 9.33 13.39
C GLN A 96 -0.09 10.32 13.28
N LYS A 97 -0.04 11.24 12.31
CA LYS A 97 -1.11 12.19 12.04
C LYS A 97 -2.43 11.49 11.70
N CYS A 98 -2.40 10.43 10.89
CA CYS A 98 -3.59 9.63 10.59
C CYS A 98 -4.24 9.07 11.88
N PHE A 99 -3.45 8.56 12.81
CA PHE A 99 -3.97 8.04 14.09
C PHE A 99 -4.54 9.13 15.01
N MET A 100 -4.10 10.38 14.85
CA MET A 100 -4.59 11.52 15.63
C MET A 100 -5.88 12.12 15.07
N THR A 101 -6.05 12.13 13.76
CA THR A 101 -7.15 12.87 13.11
C THR A 101 -8.30 12.00 12.64
N MET A 102 -8.10 10.70 12.44
CA MET A 102 -9.09 9.81 11.86
C MET A 102 -9.66 8.83 12.89
N ARG A 103 -10.91 8.38 12.68
CA ARG A 103 -11.49 7.30 13.50
C ARG A 103 -10.67 6.00 13.39
N PRO A 104 -10.65 5.17 14.46
CA PRO A 104 -9.94 3.89 14.45
C PRO A 104 -10.30 2.97 13.27
N SER A 105 -11.57 2.97 12.85
CA SER A 105 -12.04 2.17 11.71
C SER A 105 -11.39 2.59 10.38
N ALA A 106 -11.08 3.87 10.20
CA ALA A 106 -10.50 4.40 8.98
C ALA A 106 -8.98 4.11 8.86
N VAL A 107 -8.29 3.96 10.00
CA VAL A 107 -6.87 3.62 10.07
C VAL A 107 -6.59 2.13 10.25
N GLN A 108 -7.63 1.29 10.30
CA GLN A 108 -7.49 -0.14 10.54
C GLN A 108 -6.54 -0.82 9.55
N PHE A 109 -6.55 -0.41 8.28
CA PHE A 109 -5.65 -0.95 7.26
C PHE A 109 -4.16 -0.74 7.60
N ILE A 110 -3.82 0.35 8.30
CA ILE A 110 -2.45 0.65 8.73
C ILE A 110 -2.01 -0.40 9.75
N ILE A 111 -2.89 -0.73 10.70
CA ILE A 111 -2.65 -1.75 11.72
C ILE A 111 -2.52 -3.12 11.06
N ASP A 112 -3.45 -3.48 10.18
CA ASP A 112 -3.48 -4.77 9.51
C ASP A 112 -2.20 -5.02 8.70
N GLU A 113 -1.72 -4.01 7.97
CA GLU A 113 -0.49 -4.12 7.17
C GLU A 113 0.76 -4.27 8.06
N LEU A 114 0.82 -3.54 9.18
CA LEU A 114 1.92 -3.66 10.14
C LEU A 114 1.97 -5.05 10.78
N VAL A 115 0.82 -5.57 11.22
CA VAL A 115 0.71 -6.92 11.80
C VAL A 115 1.10 -7.98 10.77
N ALA A 116 0.58 -7.89 9.55
CA ALA A 116 0.86 -8.84 8.49
C ALA A 116 2.36 -8.94 8.14
N LYS A 117 3.12 -7.83 8.22
CA LYS A 117 4.59 -7.84 8.04
C LYS A 117 5.36 -8.22 9.30
N GLY A 118 4.87 -7.84 10.48
CA GLY A 118 5.46 -8.21 11.76
C GLY A 118 5.52 -9.73 11.95
N THR A 119 4.40 -10.41 11.72
CA THR A 119 4.30 -11.88 11.83
C THR A 119 5.26 -12.59 10.85
N LYS A 120 5.43 -12.07 9.63
CA LYS A 120 6.37 -12.64 8.65
C LYS A 120 7.84 -12.50 9.04
N SER A 121 8.18 -11.51 9.87
CA SER A 121 9.56 -11.29 10.32
C SER A 121 9.92 -12.16 11.53
N ILE A 122 8.94 -12.47 12.39
CA ILE A 122 9.15 -13.32 13.58
C ILE A 122 9.31 -14.79 13.18
N VAL A 123 8.55 -15.28 12.21
CA VAL A 123 8.58 -16.71 11.80
C VAL A 123 9.82 -17.05 10.95
N LYS A 124 10.65 -16.04 10.61
CA LYS A 124 11.91 -16.20 9.86
C LYS A 124 13.16 -16.07 10.75
N ALA A 125 13.01 -15.92 12.06
CA ALA A 125 14.10 -15.82 13.02
C ALA A 125 14.39 -17.17 13.69
#